data_AF-A0A0F8YA21-F1
#
_entry.id   AF-A0A0F8YA21-F1
#
_cell.length_a   1.000
_cell.length_b   1.000
_cell.length_c   1.000
_cell.angle_alpha   90.00
_cell.angle_beta   90.00
_cell.angle_gamma   90.00
#
_symmetry.space_group_name_H-M   'P 1'
#
loop_
_entity.id
_entity.type
_entity.pdbx_description
1 polymer ?
#
loop_
_entity_poly.entity_id
_entity_poly.type
_entity_poly.pdbx_seq_one_letter_code
_entity_poly.pdbx_strand_id
1 'polypeptide(L)'
;MNSSKLAQHIKNLRATSRTTSRGQLRAVESLLFWGTAADKNYLPYLKGCVGSYTTHLALDTIKTITQVQMRCAKKGISRLVSTSIPLLKMLLDWDKRATPSLDNYAGSYFTIPALKKGGPDIEVVFIKPLAHLVTVPHGRFMATRLISKFTAVDRWYTPTE
;
A
#
# COMPACT_ATOMS: atom_id res chain seq x y z
N MET A 1 25.23 35.77 30.43
CA MET A 1 24.86 34.51 29.76
C MET A 1 23.34 34.37 29.80
N ASN A 2 22.67 34.58 28.66
CA ASN A 2 21.24 34.92 28.57
C ASN A 2 20.31 33.70 28.70
N SER A 3 19.87 33.41 29.93
CA SER A 3 18.82 32.44 30.25
C SER A 3 17.53 32.63 29.40
N SER A 4 17.24 33.87 29.01
CA SER A 4 16.09 34.23 28.16
C SER A 4 16.18 33.63 26.73
N LYS A 5 17.36 33.58 26.11
CA LYS A 5 17.52 33.00 24.76
C LYS A 5 17.31 31.49 24.77
N LEU A 6 17.72 30.82 25.85
CA LEU A 6 17.58 29.37 26.02
C LEU A 6 16.13 28.98 26.31
N ALA A 7 15.43 29.78 27.13
CA ALA A 7 14.00 29.63 27.36
C ALA A 7 13.17 29.87 26.08
N GLN A 8 13.54 30.87 25.27
CA GLN A 8 12.90 31.11 23.96
C GLN A 8 13.19 29.97 22.97
N HIS A 9 14.41 29.44 22.96
CA HIS A 9 14.75 28.30 22.11
C HIS A 9 13.96 27.03 22.48
N ILE A 10 13.82 26.73 23.78
CA ILE A 10 13.00 25.60 24.26
C ILE A 10 11.52 25.83 23.96
N LYS A 11 11.01 27.07 24.08
CA LYS A 11 9.63 27.41 23.72
C LYS A 11 9.39 27.23 22.21
N ASN A 12 10.36 27.62 21.37
CA ASN A 12 10.31 27.43 19.93
C ASN A 12 10.39 25.95 19.55
N LEU A 13 11.28 25.16 20.18
CA LEU A 13 11.35 23.71 19.98
C LEU A 13 10.05 23.01 20.37
N ARG A 14 9.39 23.43 21.45
CA ARG A 14 8.08 22.91 21.89
C ARG A 14 6.91 23.37 21.00
N ALA A 15 6.99 24.55 20.41
CA ALA A 15 6.00 25.03 19.43
C ALA A 15 6.15 24.28 18.09
N THR A 16 7.38 24.09 17.61
CA THR A 16 7.68 23.29 16.42
C THR A 16 7.25 21.83 16.59
N SER A 17 7.51 21.22 17.76
CA SER A 17 7.09 19.83 18.01
C SER A 17 5.58 19.65 18.27
N ARG A 18 4.87 20.69 18.74
CA ARG A 18 3.41 20.67 18.89
C ARG A 18 2.63 20.93 17.59
N THR A 19 3.24 21.63 16.63
CA THR A 19 2.61 21.90 15.31
C THR A 19 2.56 20.66 14.42
N THR A 20 3.30 19.60 14.75
CA THR A 20 3.24 18.29 14.06
C THR A 20 2.03 17.43 14.45
N SER A 21 1.01 18.02 15.08
CA SER A 21 -0.23 17.32 15.42
C SER A 21 -1.44 18.11 14.94
N ARG A 22 -2.29 17.42 14.15
CA ARG A 22 -3.65 17.79 13.67
C ARG A 22 -3.86 18.55 12.36
N GLY A 23 -2.84 18.91 11.59
CA GLY A 23 -3.09 19.71 10.38
C GLY A 23 -2.13 19.52 9.21
N GLN A 24 -1.37 18.43 9.16
CA GLN A 24 -0.63 18.14 7.94
C GLN A 24 -1.67 17.75 6.88
N LEU A 25 -1.96 18.66 5.94
CA LEU A 25 -2.56 18.35 4.65
C LEU A 25 -1.95 17.02 4.22
N ARG A 26 -2.70 15.92 4.37
CA ARG A 26 -2.19 14.59 4.07
C ARG A 26 -1.72 14.69 2.63
N ALA A 27 -0.40 14.61 2.40
CA ALA A 27 0.12 14.44 1.06
C ALA A 27 -0.74 13.35 0.45
N VAL A 28 -1.48 13.66 -0.62
CA VAL A 28 -2.56 12.81 -1.12
C VAL A 28 -1.99 11.41 -1.29
N GLU A 29 -2.27 10.54 -0.32
CA GLU A 29 -1.52 9.30 -0.21
C GLU A 29 -1.97 8.45 -1.38
N SER A 30 -1.05 8.22 -2.29
CA SER A 30 -1.35 7.58 -3.57
C SER A 30 -0.99 6.11 -3.46
N LEU A 31 -1.87 5.24 -3.95
CA LEU A 31 -1.62 3.81 -4.06
C LEU A 31 -1.80 3.35 -5.50
N LEU A 32 -1.09 2.30 -5.87
CA LEU A 32 -1.26 1.63 -7.14
C LEU A 32 -2.09 0.36 -6.90
N PHE A 33 -3.18 0.21 -7.61
CA PHE A 33 -3.86 -1.06 -7.75
C PHE A 33 -3.42 -1.72 -9.05
N TRP A 34 -2.84 -2.91 -8.95
CA TRP A 34 -2.47 -3.72 -10.09
C TRP A 34 -3.32 -4.98 -10.17
N GLY A 35 -4.28 -4.94 -11.09
CA GLY A 35 -5.22 -6.03 -11.30
C GLY A 35 -5.04 -6.76 -12.61
N THR A 36 -6.00 -7.63 -12.89
CA THR A 36 -6.17 -8.33 -14.15
C THR A 36 -7.33 -7.72 -14.93
N ALA A 37 -7.50 -8.10 -16.21
CA ALA A 37 -8.64 -7.66 -17.01
C ALA A 37 -10.01 -8.02 -16.38
N ALA A 38 -10.07 -9.12 -15.60
CA ALA A 38 -11.28 -9.54 -14.90
C ALA A 38 -11.73 -8.55 -13.81
N ASP A 39 -10.80 -7.76 -13.26
CA ASP A 39 -11.09 -6.79 -12.20
C ASP A 39 -11.78 -5.52 -12.71
N LYS A 40 -11.80 -5.28 -14.04
CA LYS A 40 -12.27 -4.06 -14.68
C LYS A 40 -13.68 -3.64 -14.24
N ASN A 41 -14.60 -4.60 -14.20
CA ASN A 41 -16.01 -4.34 -13.86
C ASN A 41 -16.22 -4.06 -12.36
N TYR A 42 -15.24 -4.40 -11.51
CA TYR A 42 -15.35 -4.31 -10.05
C TYR A 42 -14.54 -3.15 -9.45
N LEU A 43 -13.78 -2.42 -10.28
CA LEU A 43 -13.01 -1.24 -9.88
C LEU A 43 -13.80 -0.17 -9.10
N PRO A 44 -15.08 0.13 -9.45
CA PRO A 44 -15.85 1.11 -8.68
C PRO A 44 -16.01 0.75 -7.20
N TYR A 45 -16.09 -0.55 -6.87
CA TYR A 45 -16.25 -1.04 -5.50
C TYR A 45 -14.97 -0.94 -4.68
N LEU A 46 -13.80 -0.93 -5.34
CA LEU A 46 -12.50 -0.77 -4.68
C LEU A 46 -12.39 0.60 -3.99
N LYS A 47 -13.02 1.65 -4.54
CA LYS A 47 -13.00 3.01 -3.96
C LYS A 47 -13.47 3.02 -2.50
N GLY A 48 -14.46 2.19 -2.17
CA GLY A 48 -14.98 2.06 -0.82
C GLY A 48 -14.04 1.38 0.18
N CYS A 49 -12.95 0.75 -0.28
CA CYS A 49 -11.99 0.00 0.53
C CYS A 49 -10.69 0.77 0.79
N VAL A 50 -10.33 1.70 -0.11
CA VAL A 50 -9.06 2.46 -0.07
C VAL A 50 -9.12 3.76 0.76
N GLY A 51 -10.30 4.12 1.27
CA GLY A 51 -10.47 5.30 2.12
C GLY A 51 -10.16 6.61 1.39
N SER A 52 -9.28 7.43 1.98
CA SER A 52 -8.88 8.74 1.43
C SER A 52 -7.73 8.69 0.43
N TYR A 53 -7.25 7.50 0.06
CA TYR A 53 -6.10 7.34 -0.83
C TYR A 53 -6.50 7.53 -2.29
N THR A 54 -5.61 8.15 -3.08
CA THR A 54 -5.79 8.22 -4.53
C THR A 54 -5.29 6.94 -5.17
N THR A 55 -6.21 6.21 -5.83
CA THR A 55 -5.90 4.94 -6.47
C THR A 55 -5.52 5.15 -7.93
N HIS A 56 -4.29 4.79 -8.29
CA HIS A 56 -3.87 4.61 -9.67
C HIS A 56 -4.13 3.18 -10.12
N LEU A 57 -4.57 3.01 -11.36
CA LEU A 57 -4.98 1.71 -11.88
C LEU A 57 -3.99 1.20 -12.94
N ALA A 58 -3.67 -0.08 -12.85
CA ALA A 58 -2.92 -0.82 -13.86
C ALA A 58 -3.59 -2.18 -14.04
N LEU A 59 -4.02 -2.51 -15.26
CA LEU A 59 -4.64 -3.81 -15.59
C LEU A 59 -3.80 -4.61 -16.60
N ASP A 60 -2.61 -4.10 -16.93
CA ASP A 60 -1.72 -4.72 -17.91
C ASP A 60 -1.07 -5.97 -17.31
N THR A 61 -0.81 -6.99 -18.14
CA THR A 61 -0.07 -8.17 -17.68
C THR A 61 1.35 -7.80 -17.27
N ILE A 62 1.73 -8.20 -16.06
CA ILE A 62 3.08 -7.96 -15.54
C ILE A 62 4.02 -9.02 -16.10
N LYS A 63 5.15 -8.57 -16.65
CA LYS A 63 6.20 -9.46 -17.15
C LYS A 63 7.42 -9.49 -16.23
N THR A 64 7.72 -8.37 -15.56
CA THR A 64 8.92 -8.23 -14.72
C THR A 64 8.66 -7.37 -13.48
N ILE A 65 9.43 -7.58 -12.43
CA ILE A 65 9.44 -6.73 -11.22
C ILE A 65 9.89 -5.30 -11.55
N THR A 66 10.83 -5.14 -12.49
CA THR A 66 11.28 -3.82 -12.94
C THR A 66 10.15 -2.97 -13.53
N GLN A 67 9.19 -3.58 -14.22
CA GLN A 67 8.01 -2.88 -14.72
C GLN A 67 7.20 -2.25 -13.59
N VAL A 68 7.05 -2.98 -12.47
CA VAL A 68 6.38 -2.48 -11.26
C VAL A 68 7.17 -1.33 -10.65
N GLN A 69 8.48 -1.53 -10.46
CA GLN A 69 9.37 -0.51 -9.91
C GLN A 69 9.35 0.79 -10.74
N MET A 70 9.40 0.69 -12.07
CA MET A 70 9.33 1.85 -12.97
C MET A 70 7.99 2.59 -12.86
N ARG A 71 6.87 1.86 -12.78
CA ARG A 71 5.52 2.47 -12.70
C ARG A 71 5.32 3.19 -11.37
N CYS A 72 5.78 2.57 -10.28
CA CYS A 72 5.81 3.17 -8.95
C CYS A 72 6.72 4.41 -8.91
N ALA A 73 7.94 4.32 -9.44
CA ALA A 73 8.90 5.41 -9.48
C ALA A 73 8.41 6.61 -10.33
N LYS A 74 7.76 6.36 -11.48
CA LYS A 74 7.21 7.43 -12.34
C LYS A 74 6.15 8.28 -11.63
N LYS A 75 5.39 7.69 -10.70
CA LYS A 75 4.31 8.36 -9.97
C LYS A 75 4.66 8.70 -8.52
N GLY A 76 5.85 8.32 -8.04
CA GLY A 76 6.23 8.48 -6.64
C GLY A 76 5.37 7.66 -5.67
N ILE A 77 4.91 6.47 -6.09
CA ILE A 77 4.05 5.59 -5.28
C ILE A 77 4.91 4.52 -4.63
N SER A 78 4.78 4.32 -3.32
CA SER A 78 5.43 3.22 -2.58
C SER A 78 4.47 2.10 -2.17
N ARG A 79 3.16 2.24 -2.40
CA ARG A 79 2.16 1.28 -1.93
C ARG A 79 1.40 0.64 -3.09
N LEU A 80 1.41 -0.69 -3.12
CA LEU A 80 0.86 -1.51 -4.20
C LEU A 80 -0.15 -2.52 -3.64
N VAL A 81 -1.38 -2.47 -4.13
CA VAL A 81 -2.39 -3.52 -3.90
C VAL A 81 -2.49 -4.34 -5.18
N SER A 82 -2.45 -5.68 -5.08
CA SER A 82 -2.45 -6.54 -6.27
C SER A 82 -3.40 -7.73 -6.15
N THR A 83 -4.00 -8.09 -7.30
CA THR A 83 -4.71 -9.36 -7.54
C THR A 83 -4.02 -10.19 -8.61
N SER A 84 -2.82 -9.79 -9.06
CA SER A 84 -2.12 -10.41 -10.18
C SER A 84 -1.33 -11.65 -9.75
N ILE A 85 -1.78 -12.83 -10.18
CA ILE A 85 -1.05 -14.10 -9.99
C ILE A 85 0.37 -14.07 -10.59
N PRO A 86 0.61 -13.51 -11.80
CA PRO A 86 1.96 -13.35 -12.32
C PRO A 86 2.89 -12.58 -11.39
N LEU A 87 2.40 -11.49 -10.77
CA LEU A 87 3.20 -10.76 -9.77
C LEU A 87 3.53 -11.63 -8.56
N LEU A 88 2.52 -12.34 -8.03
CA LEU A 88 2.70 -13.22 -6.89
C LEU A 88 3.75 -14.30 -7.16
N LYS A 89 3.72 -14.91 -8.35
CA LYS A 89 4.72 -15.91 -8.76
C LYS A 89 6.14 -15.34 -8.75
N MET A 90 6.34 -14.13 -9.27
CA MET A 90 7.66 -13.50 -9.29
C MET A 90 8.15 -13.12 -7.89
N LEU A 91 7.26 -12.70 -6.99
CA LEU A 91 7.66 -12.33 -5.62
C LEU A 91 7.96 -13.53 -4.72
N LEU A 92 7.41 -14.70 -5.07
CA LEU A 92 7.63 -15.96 -4.35
C LEU A 92 8.77 -16.80 -4.95
N ASP A 93 9.41 -16.35 -6.02
CA ASP A 93 10.32 -17.18 -6.85
C ASP A 93 9.69 -18.55 -7.16
N TRP A 94 8.45 -18.51 -7.64
CA TRP A 94 7.58 -19.68 -7.68
C TRP A 94 7.98 -20.68 -8.76
N ASP A 95 8.64 -21.76 -8.35
CA ASP A 95 9.12 -22.85 -9.23
C ASP A 95 8.17 -24.07 -9.29
N LYS A 96 7.01 -24.02 -8.62
CA LYS A 96 6.10 -25.17 -8.57
C LYS A 96 5.17 -25.19 -9.80
N ARG A 97 4.89 -26.41 -10.30
CA ARG A 97 3.90 -26.64 -11.39
C ARG A 97 2.51 -26.09 -11.04
N ALA A 98 2.06 -26.28 -9.81
CA ALA A 98 0.78 -25.76 -9.34
C ALA A 98 0.83 -24.24 -9.22
N THR A 99 -0.17 -23.53 -9.74
CA THR A 99 -0.24 -22.06 -9.64
C THR A 99 -0.61 -21.65 -8.21
N PRO A 100 0.04 -20.63 -7.61
CA PRO A 100 -0.30 -20.17 -6.28
C PRO A 100 -1.71 -19.57 -6.28
N SER A 101 -2.51 -19.92 -5.27
CA SER A 101 -3.87 -19.40 -5.12
C SER A 101 -3.87 -18.08 -4.36
N LEU A 102 -4.57 -17.08 -4.90
CA LEU A 102 -4.77 -15.81 -4.18
C LEU A 102 -5.50 -15.99 -2.86
N ASP A 103 -6.30 -17.05 -2.68
CA ASP A 103 -6.96 -17.31 -1.40
C ASP A 103 -5.96 -17.63 -0.28
N ASN A 104 -4.90 -18.37 -0.61
CA ASN A 104 -3.86 -18.74 0.35
C ASN A 104 -2.91 -17.57 0.67
N TYR A 105 -2.80 -16.62 -0.26
CA TYR A 105 -1.90 -15.47 -0.15
C TYR A 105 -2.66 -14.16 0.10
N ALA A 106 -3.98 -14.18 0.30
CA ALA A 106 -4.75 -12.98 0.61
C ALA A 106 -4.27 -12.40 1.95
N GLY A 107 -3.83 -11.15 1.92
CA GLY A 107 -3.26 -10.45 3.07
C GLY A 107 -1.77 -10.67 3.29
N SER A 108 -1.11 -11.46 2.44
CA SER A 108 0.35 -11.49 2.37
C SER A 108 0.91 -10.09 2.10
N TYR A 109 2.05 -9.82 2.71
CA TYR A 109 2.74 -8.54 2.65
C TYR A 109 4.15 -8.79 2.13
N PHE A 110 4.53 -8.12 1.06
CA PHE A 110 5.86 -8.21 0.45
C PHE A 110 6.47 -6.84 0.32
N THR A 111 7.80 -6.81 0.24
CA THR A 111 8.57 -5.59 0.02
C THR A 111 9.42 -5.77 -1.22
N ILE A 112 9.28 -4.87 -2.19
CA ILE A 112 10.11 -4.83 -3.39
C ILE A 112 11.10 -3.67 -3.24
N PRO A 113 12.41 -3.90 -3.39
CA PRO A 113 13.39 -2.83 -3.35
C PRO A 113 13.08 -1.71 -4.34
N ALA A 114 13.36 -0.46 -3.97
CA ALA A 114 13.23 0.67 -4.88
C ALA A 114 14.15 0.56 -6.11
N LEU A 115 13.74 1.10 -7.26
CA LEU A 115 14.57 1.13 -8.48
C LEU A 115 15.85 1.96 -8.30
N LYS A 116 15.75 3.08 -7.57
CA LYS A 116 16.86 3.98 -7.28
C LYS A 116 17.41 3.64 -5.90
N LYS A 117 18.73 3.51 -5.78
CA LYS A 117 19.40 3.34 -4.49
C LYS A 117 19.05 4.52 -3.57
N GLY A 118 18.51 4.22 -2.39
CA GLY A 118 18.05 5.21 -1.41
C GLY A 118 16.60 5.69 -1.58
N GLY A 119 15.84 5.13 -2.52
CA GLY A 119 14.38 5.34 -2.59
C GLY A 119 13.62 4.47 -1.58
N PRO A 120 12.37 4.82 -1.25
CA PRO A 120 11.53 3.98 -0.39
C PRO A 120 11.16 2.69 -1.12
N ASP A 121 11.24 1.57 -0.41
CA ASP A 121 10.79 0.29 -0.93
C ASP A 121 9.29 0.30 -1.22
N ILE A 122 8.89 -0.56 -2.14
CA ILE A 122 7.51 -0.70 -2.57
C ILE A 122 6.87 -1.81 -1.74
N GLU A 123 5.91 -1.41 -0.93
CA GLU A 123 5.12 -2.29 -0.09
C GLU A 123 3.97 -2.88 -0.93
N VAL A 124 3.83 -4.20 -0.92
CA VAL A 124 2.85 -4.92 -1.73
C VAL A 124 1.93 -5.74 -0.85
N VAL A 125 0.62 -5.55 -0.99
CA VAL A 125 -0.39 -6.39 -0.35
C VAL A 125 -1.23 -7.08 -1.42
N PHE A 126 -1.37 -8.40 -1.27
CA PHE A 126 -2.28 -9.16 -2.11
C PHE A 126 -3.68 -9.20 -1.49
N ILE A 127 -4.67 -9.03 -2.34
CA ILE A 127 -6.08 -9.21 -2.00
C ILE A 127 -6.71 -10.26 -2.92
N LYS A 128 -7.89 -10.75 -2.52
CA LYS A 128 -8.71 -11.60 -3.39
C LYS A 128 -9.16 -10.84 -4.65
N PRO A 129 -9.51 -11.54 -5.74
CA PRO A 129 -10.06 -10.91 -6.94
C PRO A 129 -11.20 -9.94 -6.60
N LEU A 130 -11.30 -8.82 -7.32
CA LEU A 130 -12.26 -7.77 -6.96
C LEU A 130 -13.72 -8.22 -7.07
N ALA A 131 -14.00 -9.29 -7.83
CA ALA A 131 -15.32 -9.92 -7.88
C ALA A 131 -15.84 -10.28 -6.47
N HIS A 132 -14.95 -10.70 -5.56
CA HIS A 132 -15.31 -11.05 -4.18
C HIS A 132 -15.89 -9.88 -3.39
N LEU A 133 -15.61 -8.63 -3.78
CA LEU A 133 -16.20 -7.45 -3.15
C LEU A 133 -17.73 -7.42 -3.28
N VAL A 134 -18.27 -8.07 -4.31
CA VAL A 134 -19.69 -8.10 -4.64
C VAL A 134 -20.30 -9.47 -4.38
N THR A 135 -19.58 -10.54 -4.71
CA THR A 135 -20.12 -11.90 -4.64
C THR A 135 -20.08 -12.50 -3.25
N VAL A 136 -19.24 -11.98 -2.35
CA VAL A 136 -19.07 -12.52 -1.00
C VAL A 136 -19.52 -11.48 0.04
N PRO A 137 -20.46 -11.80 0.95
CA PRO A 137 -21.00 -10.83 1.91
C PRO A 137 -19.93 -10.09 2.73
N HIS A 138 -18.88 -10.80 3.14
CA HIS A 138 -17.77 -10.25 3.92
C HIS A 138 -16.57 -9.80 3.05
N GLY A 139 -16.67 -9.89 1.72
CA GLY A 139 -15.55 -9.62 0.81
C GLY A 139 -15.07 -8.17 0.88
N ARG A 140 -16.00 -7.21 0.95
CA ARG A 140 -15.68 -5.79 1.15
C ARG A 140 -14.98 -5.53 2.48
N PHE A 141 -15.44 -6.16 3.57
CA PHE A 141 -14.82 -6.04 4.88
C PHE A 141 -13.39 -6.60 4.87
N MET A 142 -13.19 -7.79 4.27
CA MET A 142 -11.86 -8.39 4.15
C MET A 142 -10.91 -7.51 3.34
N ALA A 143 -11.31 -7.05 2.15
CA ALA A 143 -10.46 -6.19 1.34
C ALA A 143 -10.12 -4.88 2.05
N THR A 144 -11.10 -4.25 2.71
CA THR A 144 -10.88 -3.02 3.50
C THR A 144 -9.91 -3.27 4.64
N ARG A 145 -10.06 -4.38 5.37
CA ARG A 145 -9.15 -4.78 6.44
C ARG A 145 -7.74 -4.95 5.87
N LEU A 146 -7.55 -5.74 4.81
CA LEU A 146 -6.23 -5.99 4.23
C LEU A 146 -5.57 -4.72 3.69
N ILE A 147 -6.31 -3.86 3.00
CA ILE A 147 -5.81 -2.57 2.48
C ILE A 147 -5.48 -1.62 3.63
N SER A 148 -6.11 -1.76 4.81
CA SER A 148 -5.80 -0.92 5.95
C SER A 148 -4.38 -1.10 6.48
N LYS A 149 -3.63 -2.14 6.05
CA LYS A 149 -2.17 -2.24 6.26
C LYS A 149 -1.43 -1.02 5.73
N PHE A 150 -1.98 -0.37 4.71
CA PHE A 150 -1.47 0.86 4.14
C PHE A 150 -2.13 2.08 4.75
N THR A 151 -3.45 2.08 4.82
CA THR A 151 -4.21 3.30 5.11
C THR A 151 -4.36 3.62 6.60
N ALA A 152 -4.11 2.64 7.48
CA ALA A 152 -4.28 2.76 8.92
C ALA A 152 -3.31 1.81 9.66
N VAL A 153 -2.01 2.04 9.45
CA VAL A 153 -0.91 1.25 10.03
C VAL A 153 -1.01 1.18 11.57
N ASP A 154 -1.45 2.27 12.20
CA ASP A 154 -1.67 2.41 13.65
C ASP A 154 -2.68 1.41 14.23
N ARG A 155 -3.58 0.89 13.39
CA ARG A 155 -4.62 -0.06 13.81
C ARG A 155 -4.18 -1.52 13.75
N TRP A 156 -2.99 -1.79 13.24
CA TRP A 156 -2.45 -3.13 13.16
C TRP A 156 -1.68 -3.47 14.42
N TYR A 157 -1.98 -4.66 14.96
CA TYR A 157 -1.27 -5.18 16.12
C TYR A 157 0.20 -5.37 15.75
N THR A 158 1.09 -4.73 16.51
CA THR A 158 2.52 -5.00 16.46
C THR A 158 2.76 -6.21 17.37
N PRO A 159 3.28 -7.34 16.86
CA PRO A 159 3.62 -8.46 17.70
C PRO A 159 4.54 -8.01 18.83
N THR A 160 4.17 -8.31 20.07
CA THR A 160 5.08 -8.16 21.20
C THR A 160 6.16 -9.24 21.07
N GLU A 161 7.42 -8.84 21.09
CA GLU A 161 8.59 -9.76 21.11
C GLU A 161 8.62 -10.63 22.37
#